data_AF-A0A9X2FC25-F1
#
_entry.id   AF-A0A9X2FC25-F1
#
_cell.length_a   1.000
_cell.length_b   1.000
_cell.length_c   1.000
_cell.angle_alpha   90.00
_cell.angle_beta   90.00
_cell.angle_gamma   90.00
#
_symmetry.space_group_name_H-M   'P 1'
#
loop_
_entity.id
_entity.type
_entity.pdbx_description
1 polymer ?
#
loop_
_entity_poly.entity_id
_entity_poly.type
_entity_poly.pdbx_seq_one_letter_code
_entity_poly.pdbx_strand_id
1 'polypeptide(L)'
;MPLRLLIAGYFSVQATAGALWWGMMWLWPASRSWFWPTDTSNSVLLAFATADLVCFVGGSALAAFMVARHHAWARAVLWLVTGMVSYAALFVLASLIATGEAPLAAALMVAAAAGTWLATTCYRV
;
A
#
# COMPACT_ATOMS: atom_id res chain seq x y z
N MET A 1 -18.23 -0.90 17.03
CA MET A 1 -17.47 0.17 16.35
C MET A 1 -18.15 0.45 15.01
N PRO A 2 -18.47 1.69 14.64
CA PRO A 2 -19.10 1.99 13.36
C PRO A 2 -18.16 1.63 12.20
N LEU A 3 -18.68 1.01 11.14
CA LEU A 3 -17.92 0.52 9.98
C LEU A 3 -16.98 1.59 9.38
N ARG A 4 -17.43 2.85 9.37
CA ARG A 4 -16.61 4.00 8.94
C ARG A 4 -15.29 4.12 9.70
N LEU A 5 -15.32 4.02 11.03
CA LEU A 5 -14.10 4.13 11.83
C LEU A 5 -13.20 2.90 11.64
N LEU A 6 -13.77 1.74 11.31
CA LEU A 6 -13.00 0.55 10.97
C LEU A 6 -12.25 0.75 9.65
N ILE A 7 -12.93 1.29 8.64
CA ILE A 7 -12.33 1.65 7.35
C ILE A 7 -11.24 2.71 7.55
N ALA A 8 -11.54 3.79 8.28
CA ALA A 8 -10.53 4.81 8.58
C ALA A 8 -9.33 4.23 9.33
N GLY A 9 -9.57 3.37 10.32
CA GLY A 9 -8.52 2.67 11.07
C GLY A 9 -7.66 1.79 10.18
N TYR A 10 -8.27 1.03 9.26
CA TYR A 10 -7.56 0.21 8.27
C TYR A 10 -6.59 1.07 7.44
N PHE A 11 -7.06 2.18 6.86
CA PHE A 11 -6.21 3.06 6.06
C PHE A 11 -5.12 3.76 6.89
N SER A 12 -5.39 4.11 8.15
CA SER A 12 -4.37 4.62 9.08
C SER A 12 -3.27 3.59 9.33
N VAL A 13 -3.64 2.33 9.56
CA VAL A 13 -2.69 1.23 9.73
C VAL A 13 -1.89 1.00 8.45
N GLN A 14 -2.54 1.02 7.29
CA GLN A 14 -1.89 0.87 5.98
C GLN A 14 -0.86 1.98 5.72
N ALA A 15 -1.22 3.24 5.98
CA ALA A 15 -0.29 4.36 5.84
C ALA A 15 0.91 4.23 6.79
N THR A 16 0.65 3.86 8.05
CA THR A 16 1.70 3.68 9.06
C THR A 16 2.62 2.51 8.69
N ALA A 17 2.06 1.38 8.26
CA ALA A 17 2.83 0.22 7.83
C ALA A 17 3.71 0.54 6.62
N GLY A 18 3.19 1.26 5.62
CA GLY A 18 3.97 1.70 4.47
C GLY A 18 5.11 2.66 4.85
N ALA A 19 4.85 3.61 5.75
CA ALA A 19 5.88 4.52 6.25
C ALA A 19 6.97 3.79 7.04
N LEU A 20 6.59 2.86 7.91
CA LEU A 20 7.53 2.03 8.67
C LEU A 20 8.35 1.12 7.76
N TRP A 21 7.72 0.53 6.74
CA TRP A 21 8.40 -0.30 5.77
C TRP A 21 9.45 0.50 4.98
N TRP A 22 9.11 1.69 4.49
CA TRP A 22 10.08 2.57 3.84
C TRP A 22 11.19 3.05 4.79
N GLY A 23 10.85 3.38 6.03
CA GLY A 23 11.81 3.65 7.09
C GLY A 23 12.81 2.51 7.27
N MET A 24 12.33 1.27 7.32
CA MET A 24 13.16 0.07 7.37
C MET A 24 14.03 -0.08 6.11
N MET A 25 13.51 0.16 4.90
CA MET A 25 14.27 0.08 3.65
C MET A 25 15.45 1.07 3.58
N TRP A 26 15.34 2.23 4.21
CA TRP A 26 16.45 3.21 4.28
C TRP A 26 17.39 2.97 5.45
N LEU A 27 16.86 2.74 6.65
CA LEU A 27 17.66 2.61 7.87
C LEU A 27 18.35 1.24 7.98
N TRP A 28 17.78 0.21 7.35
CA TRP A 28 18.33 -1.15 7.35
C TRP A 28 18.35 -1.75 5.94
N PRO A 29 19.29 -1.34 5.06
CA PRO A 29 19.36 -1.78 3.66
C PRO A 29 19.44 -3.30 3.47
N ALA A 30 19.98 -4.04 4.44
CA ALA A 30 20.06 -5.49 4.38
C ALA A 30 18.68 -6.17 4.36
N SER A 31 17.62 -5.51 4.88
CA SER A 31 16.25 -6.00 4.84
C SER A 31 15.64 -6.04 3.43
N ARG A 32 16.22 -5.33 2.46
CA ARG A 32 15.71 -5.28 1.07
C ARG A 32 15.69 -6.65 0.41
N SER A 33 16.64 -7.53 0.74
CA SER A 33 16.70 -8.90 0.21
C SER A 33 15.49 -9.76 0.60
N TRP A 34 14.71 -9.36 1.60
CA TRP A 34 13.47 -10.05 1.98
C TRP A 34 12.30 -9.69 1.07
N PHE A 35 12.36 -8.54 0.40
CA PHE A 35 11.24 -7.95 -0.36
C PHE A 35 11.59 -7.64 -1.83
N TRP A 36 12.84 -7.82 -2.23
CA TRP A 36 13.33 -7.44 -3.56
C TRP A 36 14.17 -8.56 -4.16
N PRO A 37 14.00 -8.87 -5.47
CA PRO A 37 14.80 -9.89 -6.13
C PRO A 37 16.30 -9.55 -6.12
N THR A 38 17.14 -10.56 -5.94
CA THR A 38 18.59 -10.45 -5.77
C THR A 38 19.29 -9.85 -6.99
N ASP A 39 18.86 -10.24 -8.20
CA ASP A 39 19.43 -9.75 -9.46
C ASP A 39 18.87 -8.40 -9.91
N THR A 40 17.87 -7.84 -9.20
CA THR A 40 17.30 -6.54 -9.56
C THR A 40 17.99 -5.42 -8.79
N SER A 41 18.46 -4.40 -9.50
CA SER A 41 19.11 -3.25 -8.86
C SER A 41 18.23 -2.60 -7.79
N ASN A 42 18.82 -2.34 -6.63
CA ASN A 42 18.19 -1.56 -5.55
C ASN A 42 17.76 -0.16 -5.99
N SER A 43 18.35 0.40 -7.06
CA SER A 43 17.91 1.69 -7.60
C SER A 43 16.47 1.65 -8.12
N VAL A 44 16.03 0.51 -8.65
CA VAL A 44 14.65 0.32 -9.11
C VAL A 44 13.70 0.31 -7.92
N LEU A 45 14.03 -0.44 -6.87
CA LEU A 45 13.29 -0.41 -5.60
C LEU A 45 13.16 1.02 -5.09
N LEU A 46 14.27 1.74 -4.95
CA LEU A 46 14.30 3.11 -4.42
C LEU A 46 13.53 4.11 -5.31
N ALA A 47 13.41 3.86 -6.62
CA ALA A 47 12.59 4.69 -7.50
C ALA A 47 11.09 4.59 -7.17
N PHE A 48 10.62 3.47 -6.59
CA PHE A 48 9.25 3.36 -6.10
C PHE A 48 8.99 4.23 -4.87
N ALA A 49 10.02 4.68 -4.14
CA ALA A 49 9.84 5.44 -2.90
C ALA A 49 8.94 6.66 -3.09
N THR A 50 9.14 7.45 -4.15
CA THR A 50 8.33 8.64 -4.40
C THR A 50 6.87 8.27 -4.63
N ALA A 51 6.62 7.25 -5.45
CA ALA A 51 5.27 6.79 -5.74
C ALA A 51 4.61 6.24 -4.47
N ASP A 52 5.29 5.40 -3.69
CA ASP A 52 4.73 4.82 -2.48
C ASP A 52 4.47 5.85 -1.39
N LEU A 53 5.42 6.75 -1.10
CA LEU A 53 5.22 7.77 -0.06
C LEU A 53 4.07 8.71 -0.39
N VAL A 54 3.91 9.10 -1.65
CA VAL A 54 2.85 10.03 -2.06
C VAL A 54 1.52 9.28 -2.25
N CYS A 55 1.51 8.24 -3.05
CA CYS A 55 0.30 7.54 -3.48
C CYS A 55 -0.17 6.51 -2.46
N PHE A 56 0.72 5.68 -1.91
CA PHE A 56 0.35 4.62 -0.98
C PHE A 56 0.19 5.16 0.45
N VAL A 57 1.24 5.81 0.99
CA VAL A 57 1.23 6.34 2.36
C VAL A 57 0.37 7.60 2.44
N GLY A 58 0.66 8.61 1.62
CA GLY A 58 -0.10 9.85 1.57
C GLY A 58 -1.57 9.63 1.17
N GLY A 59 -1.81 8.81 0.15
CA GLY A 59 -3.17 8.45 -0.28
C GLY A 59 -3.95 7.72 0.81
N SER A 60 -3.36 6.72 1.47
CA SER A 60 -4.00 6.02 2.60
C SER A 60 -4.26 6.95 3.78
N ALA A 61 -3.32 7.83 4.14
CA ALA A 61 -3.52 8.79 5.22
C ALA A 61 -4.66 9.78 4.90
N LEU A 62 -4.72 10.26 3.66
CA LEU A 62 -5.80 11.12 3.18
C LEU A 62 -7.14 10.38 3.18
N ALA A 63 -7.18 9.11 2.74
CA ALA A 63 -8.36 8.27 2.78
C ALA A 63 -8.88 8.10 4.22
N ALA A 64 -7.98 7.77 5.16
CA ALA A 64 -8.31 7.65 6.58
C ALA A 64 -8.94 8.94 7.13
N PHE A 65 -8.32 10.09 6.83
CA PHE A 65 -8.82 11.40 7.26
C PHE A 65 -10.19 11.72 6.66
N MET A 66 -10.36 11.57 5.35
CA MET A 66 -11.61 11.90 4.64
C MET A 66 -12.77 10.99 5.07
N VAL A 67 -12.50 9.69 5.27
CA VAL A 67 -13.48 8.72 5.79
C VAL A 67 -13.84 9.06 7.24
N ALA A 68 -12.86 9.37 8.10
CA ALA A 68 -13.14 9.71 9.50
C ALA A 68 -14.02 10.97 9.62
N ARG A 69 -13.83 11.94 8.71
CA ARG A 69 -14.56 13.21 8.65
C ARG A 69 -15.86 13.17 7.86
N HIS A 70 -16.25 12.03 7.28
CA HIS A 70 -17.44 11.93 6.42
C HIS A 70 -17.42 12.92 5.24
N HIS A 71 -16.24 13.12 4.66
CA HIS A 71 -16.08 14.09 3.58
C HIS A 71 -16.68 13.58 2.26
N ALA A 72 -17.29 14.48 1.46
CA ALA A 72 -17.93 14.13 0.19
C ALA A 72 -16.96 13.46 -0.82
N TRP A 73 -15.67 13.78 -0.72
CA TRP A 73 -14.62 13.23 -1.59
C TRP A 73 -14.05 11.89 -1.12
N ALA A 74 -14.45 11.38 0.05
CA ALA A 74 -13.88 10.16 0.63
C ALA A 74 -13.97 8.98 -0.36
N ARG A 75 -15.11 8.82 -1.04
CA ARG A 75 -15.29 7.74 -2.02
C ARG A 75 -14.34 7.86 -3.22
N ALA A 76 -14.13 9.06 -3.74
CA ALA A 76 -13.22 9.27 -4.86
C ALA A 76 -11.77 8.95 -4.47
N VAL A 77 -11.33 9.41 -3.29
CA VAL A 77 -10.00 9.12 -2.75
C VAL A 77 -9.80 7.62 -2.52
N LEU A 78 -10.79 6.93 -1.95
CA LEU A 78 -10.72 5.47 -1.73
C LEU A 78 -10.51 4.70 -3.04
N TRP A 79 -11.24 5.04 -4.11
CA TRP A 79 -11.06 4.39 -5.42
C TRP A 79 -9.71 4.73 -6.07
N LEU A 80 -9.22 5.95 -5.88
CA LEU A 80 -7.88 6.34 -6.34
C LEU A 80 -6.80 5.49 -5.65
N VAL A 81 -6.83 5.39 -4.32
CA VAL A 81 -5.90 4.56 -3.55
C VAL A 81 -6.03 3.09 -3.94
N THR A 82 -7.26 2.60 -4.14
CA THR A 82 -7.49 1.22 -4.61
C THR A 82 -6.78 0.94 -5.93
N GLY A 83 -6.88 1.84 -6.90
CA GLY A 83 -6.19 1.68 -8.19
C GLY A 83 -4.67 1.67 -8.03
N MET A 84 -4.13 2.59 -7.23
CA MET A 84 -2.68 2.71 -6.96
C MET A 84 -2.11 1.45 -6.30
N VAL A 85 -2.76 0.99 -5.22
CA VAL A 85 -2.34 -0.21 -4.49
C VAL A 85 -2.48 -1.46 -5.36
N SER A 86 -3.55 -1.56 -6.15
CA SER A 86 -3.76 -2.70 -7.05
C SER A 86 -2.69 -2.78 -8.13
N TYR A 87 -2.32 -1.64 -8.73
CA TYR A 87 -1.23 -1.58 -9.70
C TYR A 87 0.10 -2.05 -9.09
N ALA A 88 0.44 -1.53 -7.91
CA ALA A 88 1.67 -1.93 -7.21
C ALA A 88 1.66 -3.43 -6.84
N ALA A 89 0.53 -3.97 -6.38
CA ALA A 89 0.38 -5.39 -6.09
C ALA A 89 0.56 -6.27 -7.33
N LEU A 90 -0.02 -5.87 -8.47
CA LEU A 90 0.16 -6.57 -9.74
C LEU A 90 1.61 -6.54 -10.20
N PHE A 91 2.31 -5.41 -10.04
CA PHE A 91 3.73 -5.31 -10.37
C PHE A 91 4.58 -6.29 -9.54
N VAL A 92 4.41 -6.30 -8.22
CA VAL A 92 5.19 -7.19 -7.34
C VAL A 92 4.82 -8.66 -7.57
N LEU A 93 3.55 -8.97 -7.83
CA LEU A 93 3.11 -10.31 -8.20
C LEU A 93 3.73 -10.76 -9.53
N ALA A 94 3.75 -9.89 -10.53
CA ALA A 94 4.41 -10.18 -11.81
C ALA A 94 5.92 -10.39 -11.62
N SER A 95 6.57 -9.61 -10.76
CA SER A 95 7.98 -9.79 -10.39
C SER A 95 8.23 -11.15 -9.75
N LEU A 96 7.37 -11.59 -8.81
CA LEU A 96 7.44 -12.92 -8.22
C LEU A 96 7.28 -14.02 -9.28
N ILE A 97 6.32 -13.89 -10.20
CA ILE A 97 6.11 -14.87 -11.27
C ILE A 97 7.33 -14.94 -12.20
N ALA A 98 7.94 -13.80 -12.52
CA ALA A 98 9.05 -13.71 -13.44
C ALA A 98 10.38 -14.23 -12.83
N THR A 99 10.60 -13.99 -11.53
CA THR A 99 11.89 -14.27 -10.87
C THR A 99 11.85 -15.49 -9.95
N GLY A 100 10.67 -15.87 -9.45
CA GLY A 100 10.51 -16.84 -8.36
C GLY A 100 10.90 -16.29 -6.97
N GLU A 101 11.26 -15.02 -6.86
CA GLU A 101 11.80 -14.41 -5.65
C GLU A 101 10.84 -13.39 -4.99
N ALA A 102 11.20 -12.96 -3.77
CA ALA A 102 10.44 -12.00 -2.96
C ALA A 102 8.94 -12.33 -2.74
N PRO A 103 8.56 -13.59 -2.42
CA PRO A 103 7.16 -13.97 -2.23
C PRO A 103 6.48 -13.22 -1.09
N LEU A 104 7.24 -12.78 -0.08
CA LEU A 104 6.73 -12.00 1.03
C LEU A 104 6.19 -10.64 0.56
N ALA A 105 6.89 -9.95 -0.35
CA ALA A 105 6.43 -8.68 -0.88
C ALA A 105 5.11 -8.85 -1.65
N ALA A 106 5.01 -9.89 -2.48
CA ALA A 106 3.79 -10.19 -3.23
C ALA A 106 2.62 -10.51 -2.29
N ALA A 107 2.83 -11.36 -1.29
CA ALA A 107 1.80 -11.74 -0.33
C ALA A 107 1.25 -10.51 0.42
N LEU A 108 2.14 -9.64 0.93
CA LEU A 108 1.74 -8.44 1.65
C LEU A 108 1.00 -7.43 0.75
N MET A 109 1.49 -7.21 -0.47
CA MET A 109 0.85 -6.27 -1.39
C MET A 109 -0.49 -6.76 -1.91
N VAL A 110 -0.63 -8.06 -2.20
CA VAL A 110 -1.92 -8.66 -2.58
C VAL A 110 -2.92 -8.56 -1.44
N ALA A 111 -2.51 -8.84 -0.20
CA ALA A 111 -3.36 -8.68 0.97
C ALA A 111 -3.77 -7.21 1.18
N ALA A 112 -2.84 -6.26 1.01
CA ALA A 112 -3.13 -4.84 1.08
C ALA A 112 -4.12 -4.39 -0.02
N ALA A 113 -3.94 -4.85 -1.26
CA ALA A 113 -4.85 -4.55 -2.36
C ALA A 113 -6.25 -5.10 -2.09
N ALA A 114 -6.36 -6.37 -1.68
CA ALA A 114 -7.64 -6.99 -1.35
C ALA A 114 -8.35 -6.27 -0.19
N GLY A 115 -7.62 -5.94 0.87
CA GLY A 115 -8.15 -5.17 2.01
C GLY A 115 -8.62 -3.78 1.60
N THR A 116 -7.85 -3.09 0.76
CA THR A 116 -8.18 -1.76 0.23
C THR A 116 -9.45 -1.82 -0.62
N TRP A 117 -9.58 -2.85 -1.47
CA TRP A 117 -10.73 -3.06 -2.32
C TRP A 117 -12.00 -3.37 -1.49
N LEU A 118 -11.89 -4.23 -0.48
CA LEU A 118 -12.99 -4.53 0.44
C LEU A 118 -13.41 -3.28 1.23
N ALA A 119 -12.46 -2.56 1.80
CA ALA A 119 -12.74 -1.34 2.57
C ALA A 119 -13.45 -0.29 1.70
N THR A 120 -13.01 -0.12 0.45
CA THR A 120 -13.58 0.82 -0.51
C THR A 120 -14.99 0.43 -0.95
N THR A 121 -15.25 -0.85 -1.22
CA THR A 121 -16.58 -1.34 -1.62
C THR A 121 -17.60 -1.35 -0.47
N CYS A 122 -17.13 -1.56 0.76
CA CYS A 122 -17.97 -1.47 1.96
C CYS A 122 -18.27 -0.02 2.39
N TYR A 123 -17.50 0.98 1.93
CA TYR A 123 -17.75 2.37 2.26
C TYR A 123 -19.01 2.89 1.54
N ARG A 124 -20.07 3.17 2.32
CA ARG A 124 -21.31 3.80 1.85
C ARG A 124 -21.39 5.22 2.42
N VAL A 125 -21.77 6.17 1.55
CA VAL A 125 -22.00 7.59 1.89
C VAL A 125 -23.28 7.71 2.69
#